data_AF-A0A2D9HFU7-F1
#
_entry.id   AF-A0A2D9HFU7-F1
#
_cell.length_a   1.000
_cell.length_b   1.000
_cell.length_c   1.000
_cell.angle_alpha   90.00
_cell.angle_beta   90.00
_cell.angle_gamma   90.00
#
_symmetry.space_group_name_H-M   'P 1'
#
loop_
_entity.id
_entity.type
_entity.pdbx_description
1 polymer ?
#
loop_
_entity_poly.entity_id
_entity_poly.type
_entity_poly.pdbx_seq_one_letter_code
_entity_poly.pdbx_strand_id
1 'polypeptide(L)'
;MRTLPRWAYWLHCSIICVLVMQCIYGSYMVWVVFDQATPGFIGDSLQAINQNQMVNRRLYAQETWIALSTFCIYLGVTEILPRRLPSSTQSMAESDD
;
A
#
# COMPACT_ATOMS: atom_id res chain seq x y z
N MET A 1 -14.07 24.33 9.11
CA MET A 1 -12.93 23.42 8.93
C MET A 1 -11.79 23.93 9.82
N ARG A 2 -11.47 23.25 10.93
CA ARG A 2 -10.32 23.63 11.76
C ARG A 2 -9.08 23.57 10.87
N THR A 3 -8.33 24.66 10.77
CA THR A 3 -7.07 24.70 10.01
C THR A 3 -6.12 23.71 10.67
N LEU A 4 -5.99 22.52 10.09
CA LEU A 4 -5.03 21.54 10.56
C LEU A 4 -3.65 22.21 10.58
N PRO A 5 -2.89 22.06 11.66
CA PRO A 5 -1.57 22.66 11.77
C PRO A 5 -0.69 22.15 10.61
N ARG A 6 0.10 23.04 10.00
CA ARG A 6 0.85 22.74 8.74
C ARG A 6 1.70 21.47 8.82
N TRP A 7 2.22 21.12 9.99
CA TRP A 7 3.00 19.89 10.21
C TRP A 7 2.20 18.60 9.92
N ALA A 8 0.88 18.58 10.18
CA ALA A 8 0.04 17.41 10.00
C ALA A 8 -0.19 17.12 8.52
N TYR A 9 -0.24 18.17 7.69
CA TYR A 9 -0.29 18.05 6.24
C TYR A 9 0.99 17.42 5.68
N TRP A 10 2.16 17.89 6.13
CA TRP A 10 3.44 17.31 5.73
C TRP A 10 3.60 15.87 6.20
N LEU A 11 3.15 15.57 7.42
CA LEU A 11 3.16 14.21 7.97
C LEU A 11 2.28 13.28 7.11
N HIS A 12 1.05 13.68 6.80
CA HIS A 12 0.15 12.94 5.90
C HIS A 12 0.80 12.65 4.55
N CYS A 13 1.37 13.69 3.92
CA CYS A 13 2.05 13.56 2.64
C CYS A 13 3.28 12.64 2.73
N SER A 14 4.04 12.70 3.83
CA SER A 14 5.21 11.85 4.04
C SER A 14 4.84 10.37 4.20
N ILE A 15 3.76 10.06 4.91
CA ILE A 15 3.26 8.69 5.06
C ILE A 15 2.84 8.12 3.71
N ILE A 16 2.06 8.89 2.93
CA ILE A 16 1.65 8.49 1.57
C ILE A 16 2.89 8.23 0.71
N CYS A 17 3.87 9.14 0.73
CA CYS A 17 5.08 9.00 -0.06
C CYS A 17 5.86 7.73 0.30
N VAL A 18 6.06 7.45 1.60
CA VAL A 18 6.73 6.24 2.08
C VAL A 18 5.99 4.98 1.66
N LEU A 19 4.66 4.94 1.81
CA LEU A 19 3.85 3.77 1.42
C LEU A 19 3.89 3.52 -0.09
N VAL A 20 3.84 4.59 -0.90
CA VAL A 20 3.97 4.49 -2.37
C VAL A 20 5.37 4.00 -2.75
N MET A 21 6.44 4.57 -2.16
CA MET A 21 7.80 4.10 -2.38
C MET A 21 7.96 2.62 -2.03
N GLN A 22 7.37 2.19 -0.91
CA GLN A 22 7.41 0.80 -0.47
C GLN A 22 6.69 -0.14 -1.45
N CYS A 23 5.53 0.26 -1.98
CA CYS A 23 4.81 -0.50 -2.99
C CYS A 23 5.62 -0.63 -4.29
N ILE A 24 6.25 0.45 -4.75
CA ILE A 24 7.09 0.47 -5.96
C ILE A 24 8.33 -0.40 -5.76
N TYR A 25 9.01 -0.24 -4.62
CA TYR A 25 10.21 -1.01 -4.28
C TYR A 25 9.92 -2.50 -4.20
N GLY A 26 8.88 -2.90 -3.45
CA GLY A 26 8.49 -4.30 -3.33
C GLY A 26 8.08 -4.91 -4.68
N SER A 27 7.32 -4.16 -5.49
CA SER A 27 6.96 -4.58 -6.85
C SER A 27 8.20 -4.76 -7.73
N TYR A 28 9.14 -3.81 -7.69
CA TYR A 28 10.40 -3.89 -8.42
C TYR A 28 11.22 -5.12 -7.99
N MET A 29 11.32 -5.40 -6.69
CA MET A 29 12.02 -6.59 -6.19
C MET A 29 11.39 -7.89 -6.73
N VAL A 30 10.06 -8.01 -6.69
CA VAL A 30 9.35 -9.23 -7.08
C VAL A 30 9.39 -9.49 -8.60
N TRP A 31 9.28 -8.43 -9.40
CA TRP A 31 9.08 -8.54 -10.86
C TRP A 31 10.33 -8.25 -11.69
N VAL A 32 11.33 -7.57 -11.13
CA VAL A 32 12.55 -7.21 -11.88
C VAL A 32 13.78 -7.87 -11.27
N VAL A 33 14.00 -7.76 -9.96
CA VAL A 33 15.24 -8.24 -9.33
C VAL A 33 15.27 -9.75 -9.16
N PHE A 34 14.18 -10.31 -8.65
CA PHE A 34 14.04 -11.76 -8.45
C PHE A 34 13.28 -12.44 -9.59
N ASP A 35 13.26 -11.81 -10.77
CA ASP A 35 12.66 -12.44 -11.95
C ASP A 35 13.46 -13.66 -12.37
N GLN A 36 12.75 -14.76 -12.58
CA GLN A 36 13.34 -16.04 -12.95
C GLN A 36 13.29 -16.13 -14.46
N ALA A 37 14.22 -15.44 -15.13
CA ALA A 37 14.30 -15.30 -16.58
C ALA A 37 14.63 -16.61 -17.35
N THR A 38 14.29 -17.78 -16.81
CA THR A 38 14.37 -19.06 -17.52
C THR A 38 12.97 -19.57 -17.88
N PRO A 39 12.47 -19.28 -19.10
CA PRO A 39 11.32 -19.98 -19.64
C PRO A 39 11.73 -21.43 -19.95
N GLY A 40 11.66 -22.30 -18.94
CA GLY A 40 11.95 -23.72 -19.06
C GLY A 40 10.76 -24.56 -18.62
N PHE A 41 10.53 -25.68 -19.31
CA PHE A 41 9.49 -26.67 -19.02
C PHE A 41 9.47 -26.96 -17.50
N ILE A 42 8.26 -26.97 -16.93
CA ILE A 42 7.94 -26.81 -15.49
C ILE A 42 8.73 -27.76 -14.56
N GLY A 43 9.40 -28.80 -15.06
CA GLY A 43 10.20 -29.75 -14.27
C GLY A 43 11.69 -29.40 -14.07
N ASP A 44 12.43 -29.02 -15.12
CA ASP A 44 13.90 -28.85 -15.05
C ASP A 44 14.31 -27.47 -14.55
N SER A 45 13.51 -26.44 -14.84
CA SER A 45 13.73 -25.07 -14.36
C SER A 45 13.54 -24.95 -12.84
N LEU A 46 12.69 -25.80 -12.24
CA LEU A 46 12.46 -25.86 -10.79
C LEU A 46 13.68 -26.34 -10.00
N GLN A 47 14.50 -27.24 -10.56
CA GLN A 47 15.70 -27.73 -9.89
C GLN A 47 16.89 -26.77 -9.99
N ALA A 48 16.89 -25.87 -10.99
CA ALA A 48 17.92 -24.86 -11.19
C ALA A 48 17.70 -23.59 -10.35
N ILE A 49 16.50 -23.39 -9.78
CA ILE A 49 16.20 -22.21 -8.97
C ILE A 49 16.83 -22.34 -7.58
N ASN A 50 17.68 -21.38 -7.24
CA ASN A 50 18.26 -21.30 -5.91
C ASN A 50 17.14 -21.07 -4.87
N GLN A 51 17.01 -21.98 -3.90
CA GLN A 51 15.98 -21.91 -2.85
C GLN A 51 15.97 -20.54 -2.14
N ASN A 52 17.14 -19.93 -1.91
CA ASN A 52 17.22 -18.62 -1.25
C ASN A 52 16.58 -17.51 -2.09
N GLN A 53 16.71 -17.56 -3.42
CA GLN A 53 16.07 -16.59 -4.31
C GLN A 53 14.54 -16.74 -4.28
N MET A 54 14.04 -17.98 -4.25
CA MET A 54 12.60 -18.24 -4.16
C MET A 54 11.99 -17.76 -2.84
N VAL A 55 12.67 -18.01 -1.72
CA VAL A 55 12.23 -17.54 -0.40
C VAL A 55 12.25 -16.02 -0.34
N ASN A 56 13.32 -15.38 -0.80
CA ASN A 56 13.44 -13.92 -0.80
C ASN A 56 12.35 -13.25 -1.64
N ARG A 57 12.06 -13.78 -2.84
CA ARG A 57 10.97 -13.26 -3.70
C ARG A 57 9.62 -13.30 -3.00
N ARG A 58 9.32 -14.38 -2.27
CA ARG A 58 8.06 -14.51 -1.50
C ARG A 58 7.99 -13.54 -0.34
N LEU A 59 9.11 -13.30 0.36
CA LEU A 59 9.21 -12.29 1.41
C LEU A 59 8.91 -10.88 0.86
N TYR A 60 9.55 -10.49 -0.25
CA TYR A 60 9.27 -9.19 -0.89
C TYR A 60 7.83 -9.09 -1.40
N ALA A 61 7.25 -10.19 -1.89
CA ALA A 61 5.84 -10.21 -2.27
C ALA A 61 4.93 -9.97 -1.06
N GLN A 62 5.20 -10.59 0.08
CA GLN A 62 4.46 -10.35 1.31
C GLN A 62 4.59 -8.89 1.77
N GLU A 63 5.81 -8.35 1.76
CA GLU A 63 6.07 -6.94 2.08
C GLU A 63 5.28 -5.99 1.17
N THR A 64 5.21 -6.29 -0.13
CA THR A 64 4.43 -5.51 -1.10
C THR A 64 2.93 -5.56 -0.80
N TRP A 65 2.38 -6.76 -0.51
CA TRP A 65 0.97 -6.93 -0.19
C TRP A 65 0.58 -6.23 1.12
N ILE A 66 1.45 -6.28 2.13
CA ILE A 66 1.25 -5.58 3.40
C ILE A 66 1.26 -4.07 3.13
N ALA A 67 2.26 -3.54 2.43
CA ALA A 67 2.36 -2.13 2.10
C ALA A 67 1.14 -1.62 1.31
N LEU A 68 0.70 -2.38 0.31
CA LEU A 68 -0.49 -2.06 -0.48
C LEU A 68 -1.76 -2.05 0.37
N SER A 69 -1.92 -3.04 1.24
CA SER A 69 -3.08 -3.11 2.15
C SER A 69 -3.10 -1.94 3.13
N THR A 70 -1.95 -1.62 3.74
CA THR A 70 -1.79 -0.45 4.61
C THR A 70 -2.09 0.84 3.87
N PHE A 71 -1.62 0.98 2.62
CA PHE A 71 -1.90 2.14 1.79
C PHE A 71 -3.38 2.32 1.49
N CYS A 72 -4.07 1.24 1.09
CA CYS A 72 -5.52 1.26 0.85
C CYS A 72 -6.31 1.64 2.12
N ILE A 73 -5.98 1.05 3.26
CA ILE A 73 -6.64 1.36 4.54
C ILE A 73 -6.37 2.82 4.93
N TYR A 74 -5.13 3.27 4.80
CA TYR A 74 -4.73 4.63 5.15
C TYR A 74 -5.52 5.65 4.34
N LEU A 75 -5.59 5.52 3.01
CA LEU A 75 -6.40 6.39 2.16
C LEU A 75 -7.90 6.27 2.45
N GLY A 76 -8.37 5.05 2.73
CA GLY A 76 -9.75 4.81 3.14
C GLY A 76 -10.16 5.65 4.35
N VAL A 77 -9.32 5.66 5.39
CA VAL A 77 -9.59 6.38 6.64
C VAL A 77 -9.34 7.89 6.51
N THR A 78 -8.30 8.29 5.79
CA THR A 78 -7.84 9.70 5.76
C THR A 78 -8.46 10.55 4.66
N GLU A 79 -8.80 9.97 3.52
CA GLU A 79 -9.34 10.70 2.36
C GLU A 79 -10.80 10.34 2.07
N ILE A 80 -11.14 9.05 2.07
CA ILE A 80 -12.46 8.58 1.62
C ILE A 80 -13.51 8.78 2.71
N LEU A 81 -13.24 8.33 3.93
CA LEU A 81 -14.17 8.41 5.06
C LEU A 81 -14.61 9.86 5.39
N PRO A 82 -13.70 10.84 5.58
CA PRO A 82 -14.10 12.22 5.89
C PRO A 82 -14.84 12.90 4.74
N ARG A 83 -14.65 12.46 3.49
CA ARG A 83 -15.40 13.00 2.33
C ARG A 83 -16.82 12.44 2.24
N ARG A 84 -17.10 11.29 2.86
CA ARG A 84 -18.39 10.60 2.82
C ARG A 84 -19.26 10.83 4.06
N LEU A 85 -18.66 11.21 5.19
CA LEU A 85 -19.43 11.54 6.39
C LEU A 85 -20.12 12.90 6.21
N PRO A 86 -21.44 12.99 6.45
CA PRO A 86 -22.13 14.27 6.48
C PRO A 86 -21.51 15.14 7.57
N SER A 87 -21.35 16.42 7.27
CA SER A 87 -20.88 17.40 8.26
C SER A 87 -21.86 17.35 9.42
N SER A 88 -21.38 17.08 10.65
CA SER A 88 -22.21 16.88 11.85
C SER A 88 -23.20 18.03 12.14
N THR A 89 -23.01 19.18 11.49
CA THR A 89 -23.95 20.32 11.46
C THR A 89 -25.31 20.00 10.84
N GLN A 90 -25.39 19.07 9.87
CA GLN A 90 -26.66 18.74 9.19
C GLN A 90 -27.59 17.88 10.06
N SER A 91 -27.03 17.05 10.94
CA SER A 91 -27.80 16.15 11.82
C SER A 91 -28.54 16.85 12.95
N MET A 92 -28.11 18.05 13.37
CA MET A 92 -28.81 18.83 14.41
C MET A 92 -29.92 19.72 13.84
N ALA A 93 -29.84 20.07 12.54
CA ALA A 93 -30.86 20.87 11.88
C ALA A 93 -32.12 20.05 11.54
N GLU A 94 -32.00 18.73 11.34
CA GLU A 94 -33.13 17.85 11.01
C GLU A 94 -33.84 17.26 12.23
N SER A 95 -33.30 17.46 13.44
CA SER A 95 -33.94 17.04 14.70
C SER A 95 -34.74 18.14 15.40
N ASP A 96 -34.64 19.38 14.90
CA ASP A 96 -35.34 20.56 15.44
C ASP A 96 -36.59 20.94 14.62
N ASP A 97 -36.91 20.19 13.55
CA ASP A 97 -38.15 20.27 12.75
C ASP A 97 -39.11 19.10 13.07
#